data_AF-A0A256YXI0-F1
#
_entry.id   AF-A0A256YXI0-F1
#
_cell.length_a   1.000
_cell.length_b   1.000
_cell.length_c   1.000
_cell.angle_alpha   90.00
_cell.angle_beta   90.00
_cell.angle_gamma   90.00
#
_symmetry.space_group_name_H-M   'P 1'
#
loop_
_entity.id
_entity.type
_entity.pdbx_description
1 polymer ?
#
loop_
_entity_poly.entity_id
_entity_poly.type
_entity_poly.pdbx_seq_one_letter_code
_entity_poly.pdbx_strand_id
1 'polypeptide(L)'
;MSAIELLKSKGLVRVEDIVWKSVRVSDEGVKYINELPEEKLIRVLDECGGSAHIKELLKVFDRKELNIAINWARRRGWIQIVGGVVRLVKKGVAYAERDILRRALAGLRVSVSEPNYEIVRGLARRGLVLVSDVIERYVELTDEGLKLASTLP
;
A
#
# COMPACT_ATOMS: atom_id res chain seq x y z
N MET A 1 6.00 22.96 25.93
CA MET A 1 5.31 21.91 26.71
C MET A 1 3.80 22.10 26.49
N SER A 2 3.06 21.09 26.04
CA SER A 2 1.61 21.23 25.76
C SER A 2 0.79 21.06 27.05
N ALA A 3 -0.45 21.55 27.06
CA ALA A 3 -1.35 21.41 28.22
C ALA A 3 -1.60 19.94 28.59
N ILE A 4 -1.69 19.05 27.59
CA ILE A 4 -1.88 17.61 27.80
C ILE A 4 -0.65 17.00 28.50
N GLU A 5 0.57 17.35 28.07
CA GLU A 5 1.80 16.85 28.72
C GLU A 5 1.91 17.30 30.18
N LEU A 6 1.49 18.53 30.48
CA LEU A 6 1.45 19.04 31.85
C LEU A 6 0.43 18.28 32.73
N LEU A 7 -0.77 18.01 32.20
CA LEU A 7 -1.79 17.24 32.92
C LEU A 7 -1.35 15.79 33.13
N LYS A 8 -0.70 15.19 32.11
CA LYS A 8 -0.13 13.84 32.19
C LYS A 8 1.00 13.77 33.23
N SER A 9 1.91 14.74 33.25
CA SER A 9 3.00 14.78 34.24
C SER A 9 2.49 14.97 35.67
N LYS A 10 1.29 15.55 35.84
CA LYS A 10 0.60 15.68 37.12
C LYS A 10 -0.24 14.44 37.47
N GLY A 11 -0.27 13.41 36.63
CA GLY A 11 -1.07 12.21 36.84
C GLY A 11 -2.58 12.43 36.72
N LEU A 12 -3.02 13.53 36.10
CA LEU A 12 -4.43 13.91 35.99
C LEU A 12 -5.12 13.34 34.73
N VAL A 13 -4.32 12.94 33.73
CA VAL A 13 -4.82 12.30 32.53
C VAL A 13 -3.94 11.11 32.14
N ARG A 14 -4.56 10.06 31.60
CA ARG A 14 -3.89 9.04 30.80
C ARG A 14 -3.94 9.46 29.34
N VAL A 15 -2.84 9.24 28.62
CA VAL A 15 -2.74 9.57 27.19
C VAL A 15 -2.24 8.34 26.46
N GLU A 16 -3.00 7.91 25.46
CA GLU A 16 -2.67 6.81 24.57
C GLU A 16 -2.64 7.32 23.12
N ASP A 17 -1.56 7.03 22.41
CA ASP A 17 -1.39 7.40 21.00
C ASP A 17 -1.46 6.14 20.14
N ILE A 18 -2.42 6.08 19.22
CA ILE A 18 -2.54 5.04 18.21
C ILE A 18 -2.02 5.59 16.88
N VAL A 19 -1.00 4.93 16.33
CA VAL A 19 -0.41 5.32 15.04
C VAL A 19 -1.07 4.53 13.91
N TRP A 20 -1.84 5.24 13.09
CA TRP A 20 -2.39 4.74 11.84
C TRP A 20 -1.52 5.13 10.65
N LYS A 21 -1.53 4.30 9.62
CA LYS A 21 -0.98 4.64 8.31
C LYS A 21 -2.12 5.04 7.40
N SER A 22 -2.21 6.32 7.08
CA SER A 22 -3.12 6.81 6.03
C SER A 22 -2.50 6.51 4.67
N VAL A 23 -3.27 5.85 3.81
CA VAL A 23 -2.85 5.39 2.50
C VAL A 23 -3.70 6.09 1.46
N ARG A 24 -3.04 6.79 0.53
CA ARG A 24 -3.68 7.42 -0.63
C ARG A 24 -3.08 6.84 -1.89
N VAL A 25 -3.91 6.63 -2.91
CA VAL A 25 -3.39 6.23 -4.22
C VAL A 25 -2.62 7.39 -4.86
N SER A 26 -1.53 7.09 -5.56
CA SER A 26 -0.80 8.09 -6.36
C SER A 26 -1.39 8.20 -7.78
N ASP A 27 -1.03 9.23 -8.53
CA ASP A 27 -1.46 9.38 -9.93
C ASP A 27 -1.06 8.17 -10.80
N GLU A 28 0.09 7.57 -10.51
CA GLU A 28 0.55 6.34 -11.17
C GLU A 28 -0.27 5.13 -10.71
N GLY A 29 -0.62 5.05 -9.42
CA GLY A 29 -1.48 4.01 -8.87
C GLY A 29 -2.88 4.01 -9.48
N VAL A 30 -3.45 5.19 -9.75
CA VAL A 30 -4.78 5.33 -10.37
C VAL A 30 -4.83 4.62 -11.72
N LYS A 31 -3.75 4.70 -12.52
CA LYS A 31 -3.68 4.05 -13.84
C LYS A 31 -3.81 2.53 -13.77
N TYR A 32 -3.47 1.93 -12.63
CA TYR A 32 -3.37 0.47 -12.47
C TYR A 32 -4.41 -0.11 -11.51
N ILE A 33 -5.46 0.64 -11.18
CA ILE A 33 -6.54 0.19 -10.30
C ILE A 33 -7.32 -1.00 -10.86
N ASN A 34 -7.47 -1.04 -12.19
CA ASN A 34 -8.23 -2.09 -12.85
C ASN A 34 -7.35 -3.29 -13.23
N GLU A 35 -6.14 -3.02 -13.69
CA GLU A 35 -5.17 -4.03 -14.12
C GLU A 35 -3.75 -3.51 -13.86
N LEU A 36 -2.94 -4.31 -13.14
CA LEU A 36 -1.52 -3.99 -12.95
C LEU A 36 -0.71 -4.35 -14.20
N PRO A 37 0.40 -3.66 -14.50
CA PRO A 37 1.21 -3.93 -15.69
C PRO A 37 1.65 -5.39 -15.78
N GLU A 38 2.01 -6.00 -14.65
CA GLU A 38 2.38 -7.41 -14.61
C GLU A 38 1.20 -8.35 -14.93
N GLU A 39 -0.04 -8.01 -14.56
CA GLU A 39 -1.23 -8.81 -14.90
C GLU A 39 -1.50 -8.72 -16.40
N LYS A 40 -1.43 -7.51 -16.98
CA LYS A 40 -1.51 -7.28 -18.42
C LYS A 40 -0.46 -8.09 -19.17
N LEU A 41 0.78 -8.15 -18.67
CA LEU A 41 1.85 -8.96 -19.25
C LEU A 41 1.52 -10.46 -19.23
N ILE A 42 1.01 -10.98 -18.12
CA ILE A 42 0.61 -12.41 -18.04
C ILE A 42 -0.47 -12.70 -19.07
N ARG A 43 -1.49 -11.84 -19.18
CA ARG A 43 -2.58 -11.99 -20.15
C ARG A 43 -2.08 -12.00 -21.59
N VAL A 44 -1.25 -11.02 -21.98
CA VAL A 44 -0.67 -10.96 -23.34
C VAL A 44 0.21 -12.18 -23.64
N LEU A 45 1.01 -12.65 -22.67
CA LEU A 45 1.80 -13.87 -22.85
C LEU A 45 0.92 -15.11 -23.04
N ASP A 46 -0.18 -15.22 -22.30
CA ASP A 46 -1.15 -16.33 -22.42
C ASP A 46 -1.81 -16.33 -23.81
N GLU A 47 -2.23 -15.17 -24.30
CA GLU A 47 -2.76 -14.96 -25.66
C GLU A 47 -1.74 -15.32 -26.75
N CYS A 48 -0.44 -15.14 -26.47
CA CYS A 48 0.68 -15.51 -27.36
C CYS A 48 1.15 -16.97 -27.20
N GLY A 49 0.40 -17.83 -26.50
CA GLY A 49 0.77 -19.24 -26.31
C GLY A 49 1.84 -19.47 -25.24
N GLY A 50 1.97 -18.55 -24.28
CA GLY A 50 2.80 -18.67 -23.09
C GLY A 50 4.20 -18.04 -23.20
N SER A 51 4.58 -17.48 -24.35
CA SER A 51 5.86 -16.76 -24.47
C SER A 51 5.89 -15.75 -25.62
N ALA A 52 6.69 -14.70 -25.48
CA ALA A 52 6.92 -13.71 -26.53
C ALA A 52 8.31 -13.07 -26.43
N HIS A 53 8.88 -12.66 -27.55
CA HIS A 53 10.12 -11.89 -27.56
C HIS A 53 9.86 -10.45 -27.09
N ILE A 54 10.80 -9.82 -26.36
CA ILE A 54 10.63 -8.46 -25.82
C ILE A 54 10.26 -7.44 -26.91
N LYS A 55 10.81 -7.60 -28.12
CA LYS A 55 10.48 -6.75 -29.28
C LYS A 55 9.01 -6.83 -29.70
N GLU A 56 8.38 -8.00 -29.57
CA GLU A 56 6.95 -8.17 -29.86
C GLU A 56 6.10 -7.54 -28.76
N LEU A 57 6.49 -7.71 -27.50
CA LEU A 57 5.81 -7.07 -26.37
C LEU A 57 5.84 -5.54 -26.46
N LEU A 58 6.92 -4.95 -26.97
CA LEU A 58 7.01 -3.50 -27.21
C LEU A 58 6.04 -2.96 -28.27
N LYS A 59 5.33 -3.81 -29.01
CA LYS A 59 4.24 -3.39 -29.92
C LYS A 59 2.93 -3.14 -29.17
N VAL A 60 2.77 -3.69 -27.96
CA VAL A 60 1.55 -3.64 -27.13
C VAL A 60 1.75 -2.78 -25.88
N PHE A 61 2.98 -2.73 -25.38
CA PHE A 61 3.37 -1.96 -24.20
C PHE A 61 4.31 -0.83 -24.61
N ASP A 62 4.18 0.32 -23.95
CA ASP A 62 5.27 1.28 -23.97
C ASP A 62 6.49 0.71 -23.20
N ARG A 63 7.68 1.25 -23.49
CA ARG A 63 8.92 0.74 -22.90
C ARG A 63 8.95 0.84 -21.37
N LYS A 64 8.38 1.89 -20.80
CA LYS A 64 8.35 2.10 -19.34
C LYS A 64 7.40 1.10 -18.70
N GLU A 65 6.18 0.97 -19.22
CA GLU A 65 5.17 0.02 -18.75
C GLU A 65 5.70 -1.42 -18.82
N LEU A 66 6.30 -1.82 -19.94
CA LEU A 66 6.85 -3.17 -20.12
C LEU A 66 7.96 -3.48 -19.10
N ASN A 67 8.87 -2.53 -18.88
CA ASN A 67 9.94 -2.70 -17.90
C ASN A 67 9.40 -2.87 -16.48
N ILE A 68 8.36 -2.10 -16.12
CA ILE A 68 7.68 -2.23 -14.83
C ILE A 68 7.02 -3.61 -14.72
N ALA A 69 6.24 -4.01 -15.73
CA ALA A 69 5.55 -5.29 -15.77
C ALA A 69 6.51 -6.46 -15.62
N ILE A 70 7.61 -6.47 -16.39
CA ILE A 70 8.63 -7.51 -16.36
C ILE A 70 9.29 -7.59 -14.97
N ASN A 71 9.67 -6.45 -14.38
CA ASN A 71 10.37 -6.44 -13.09
C ASN A 71 9.49 -7.07 -11.99
N TRP A 72 8.21 -6.70 -11.94
CA TRP A 72 7.27 -7.24 -10.96
C TRP A 72 6.89 -8.69 -11.21
N ALA A 73 6.54 -9.04 -12.45
CA ALA A 73 6.22 -10.41 -12.82
C ALA A 73 7.40 -11.35 -12.53
N ARG A 74 8.65 -10.93 -12.81
CA ARG A 74 9.85 -11.71 -12.51
C ARG A 74 10.08 -11.86 -11.01
N ARG A 75 9.97 -10.77 -10.23
CA ARG A 75 10.12 -10.82 -8.75
C ARG A 75 9.10 -11.75 -8.10
N ARG A 76 7.89 -11.86 -8.66
CA ARG A 76 6.84 -12.78 -8.18
C ARG A 76 6.99 -14.21 -8.73
N GLY A 77 7.97 -14.45 -9.60
CA GLY A 77 8.21 -15.72 -10.26
C GLY A 77 7.11 -16.11 -11.25
N TRP A 78 6.39 -15.13 -11.80
CA TRP A 78 5.32 -15.36 -12.79
C TRP A 78 5.89 -15.61 -14.18
N ILE A 79 7.07 -15.05 -14.46
CA ILE A 79 7.77 -15.17 -15.73
C ILE A 79 9.24 -15.51 -15.51
N GLN A 80 9.86 -15.98 -16.58
CA GLN A 80 11.31 -16.09 -16.75
C GLN A 80 11.73 -15.42 -18.06
N ILE A 81 12.98 -14.96 -18.14
CA ILE A 81 13.53 -14.35 -19.36
C ILE A 81 14.77 -15.10 -19.77
N VAL A 82 14.79 -15.62 -21.00
CA VAL A 82 15.93 -16.36 -21.57
C VAL A 82 16.15 -15.86 -22.99
N GLY A 83 17.34 -15.34 -23.28
CA GLY A 83 17.72 -14.88 -24.63
C GLY A 83 16.78 -13.82 -25.22
N GLY A 84 16.24 -12.91 -24.40
CA GLY A 84 15.29 -11.88 -24.85
C GLY A 84 13.85 -12.36 -25.02
N VAL A 85 13.56 -13.63 -24.75
CA VAL A 85 12.21 -14.19 -24.73
C VAL A 85 11.68 -14.21 -23.31
N VAL A 86 10.51 -13.61 -23.10
CA VAL A 86 9.76 -13.68 -21.86
C VAL A 86 8.84 -14.90 -21.92
N ARG A 87 8.95 -15.81 -20.96
CA ARG A 87 8.12 -17.02 -20.86
C ARG A 87 7.30 -16.99 -19.59
N LEU A 88 6.03 -17.33 -19.70
CA LEU A 88 5.14 -17.54 -18.59
C LEU A 88 5.58 -18.79 -17.81
N VAL A 89 5.70 -18.65 -16.49
CA VAL A 89 6.03 -19.74 -15.56
C VAL A 89 4.79 -20.14 -14.77
N LYS A 90 4.04 -19.15 -14.28
CA LYS A 90 2.75 -19.37 -13.61
C LYS A 90 1.81 -18.21 -13.90
N LYS A 91 0.52 -18.52 -14.05
CA LYS A 91 -0.51 -17.48 -14.09
C LYS A 91 -0.61 -16.87 -12.69
N GLY A 92 -0.44 -15.56 -12.62
CA GLY A 92 -0.48 -14.81 -11.38
C GLY A 92 -1.47 -13.66 -11.50
N VAL A 93 -2.15 -13.39 -10.39
CA VAL A 93 -3.12 -12.30 -10.28
C VAL A 93 -2.88 -11.58 -8.95
N ALA A 94 -3.03 -10.26 -8.95
CA ALA A 94 -2.73 -9.39 -7.82
C ALA A 94 -4.02 -8.76 -7.27
N TYR A 95 -4.97 -9.61 -6.86
CA TYR A 95 -6.28 -9.19 -6.37
C TYR A 95 -6.19 -8.28 -5.14
N ALA A 96 -5.34 -8.64 -4.18
CA ALA A 96 -5.19 -7.89 -2.93
C ALA A 96 -4.57 -6.51 -3.16
N GLU A 97 -3.59 -6.40 -4.05
CA GLU A 97 -3.01 -5.13 -4.45
C GLU A 97 -4.06 -4.21 -5.11
N ARG A 98 -4.87 -4.75 -6.04
CA ARG A 98 -5.93 -3.98 -6.69
C ARG A 98 -7.00 -3.53 -5.71
N ASP A 99 -7.39 -4.39 -4.76
CA ASP A 99 -8.31 -4.02 -3.68
C ASP A 99 -7.76 -2.85 -2.85
N ILE A 100 -6.49 -2.93 -2.44
CA ILE A 100 -5.85 -1.84 -1.68
C ILE A 100 -5.79 -0.55 -2.50
N LEU A 101 -5.47 -0.60 -3.79
CA LEU A 101 -5.48 0.60 -4.64
C LEU A 101 -6.87 1.23 -4.72
N ARG A 102 -7.93 0.42 -4.85
CA ARG A 102 -9.32 0.91 -4.84
C ARG A 102 -9.71 1.50 -3.50
N ARG A 103 -9.39 0.83 -2.39
CA ARG A 103 -9.69 1.33 -1.04
C ARG A 103 -8.89 2.60 -0.73
N ALA A 104 -7.67 2.72 -1.25
CA ALA A 104 -6.84 3.91 -1.10
C ALA A 104 -7.40 5.14 -1.83
N LEU A 105 -8.21 4.98 -2.89
CA LEU A 105 -8.98 6.10 -3.46
C LEU A 105 -9.98 6.69 -2.44
N ALA A 106 -10.59 5.83 -1.63
CA ALA A 106 -11.58 6.21 -0.63
C ALA A 106 -10.96 6.70 0.70
N GLY A 107 -9.63 6.75 0.81
CA GLY A 107 -8.94 7.15 2.04
C GLY A 107 -8.75 6.01 3.04
N LEU A 108 -8.02 4.97 2.62
CA LEU A 108 -7.71 3.82 3.47
C LEU A 108 -6.83 4.23 4.67
N ARG A 109 -7.14 3.68 5.85
CA ARG A 109 -6.25 3.67 7.02
C ARG A 109 -5.96 2.22 7.38
N VAL A 110 -4.70 1.92 7.69
CA VAL A 110 -4.28 0.60 8.16
C VAL A 110 -3.35 0.74 9.36
N SER A 111 -3.44 -0.18 10.30
CA SER A 111 -2.43 -0.36 11.32
C SER A 111 -1.23 -1.13 10.76
N VAL A 112 -0.04 -0.89 11.31
CA VAL A 112 1.18 -1.65 10.96
C VAL A 112 1.11 -3.12 11.39
N SER A 113 0.20 -3.46 12.32
CA SER A 113 -0.04 -4.84 12.76
C SER A 113 -0.98 -5.63 11.84
N GLU A 114 -1.66 -4.96 10.91
CA GLU A 114 -2.57 -5.64 9.99
C GLU A 114 -1.81 -6.39 8.88
N PRO A 115 -2.23 -7.60 8.49
CA PRO A 115 -1.60 -8.37 7.41
C PRO A 115 -1.54 -7.61 6.08
N ASN A 116 -2.52 -6.74 5.81
CA ASN A 116 -2.59 -5.94 4.60
C ASN A 116 -1.46 -4.90 4.50
N TYR A 117 -0.82 -4.53 5.62
CA TYR A 117 0.20 -3.51 5.63
C TYR A 117 1.42 -3.90 4.79
N GLU A 118 1.78 -5.19 4.70
CA GLU A 118 2.87 -5.64 3.83
C GLU A 118 2.60 -5.35 2.35
N ILE A 119 1.35 -5.50 1.93
CA ILE A 119 0.92 -5.22 0.57
C ILE A 119 0.96 -3.71 0.33
N VAL A 120 0.50 -2.90 1.29
CA VAL A 120 0.65 -1.43 1.26
C VAL A 120 2.12 -1.04 1.12
N ARG A 121 3.04 -1.63 1.89
CA ARG A 121 4.49 -1.37 1.76
C ARG A 121 5.01 -1.74 0.37
N GLY A 122 4.55 -2.87 -0.18
CA GLY A 122 4.87 -3.28 -1.55
C GLY A 122 4.44 -2.23 -2.59
N LEU A 123 3.19 -1.74 -2.48
CA LEU A 123 2.65 -0.70 -3.36
C LEU A 123 3.34 0.66 -3.15
N ALA A 124 3.72 1.01 -1.93
CA ALA A 124 4.44 2.25 -1.63
C ALA A 124 5.85 2.24 -2.24
N ARG A 125 6.58 1.12 -2.13
CA ARG A 125 7.89 0.94 -2.79
C ARG A 125 7.80 1.03 -4.31
N ARG A 126 6.62 0.77 -4.88
CA ARG A 126 6.31 0.92 -6.31
C ARG A 126 5.92 2.33 -6.71
N GLY A 127 5.71 3.22 -5.74
CA GLY A 127 5.15 4.56 -5.97
C GLY A 127 3.67 4.54 -6.37
N LEU A 128 2.94 3.45 -6.12
CA LEU A 128 1.51 3.35 -6.45
C LEU A 128 0.59 3.89 -5.35
N VAL A 129 1.11 3.96 -4.12
CA VAL A 129 0.43 4.61 -3.00
C VAL A 129 1.41 5.51 -2.24
N LEU A 130 0.86 6.55 -1.65
CA LEU A 130 1.51 7.43 -0.69
C LEU A 130 1.06 7.02 0.71
N VAL A 131 1.99 6.93 1.64
CA VAL A 131 1.71 6.53 3.02
C VAL A 131 2.19 7.63 3.96
N SER A 132 1.32 8.07 4.86
CA SER A 132 1.63 9.05 5.90
C SER A 132 1.12 8.60 7.25
N ASP A 133 1.77 9.05 8.32
CA ASP A 133 1.38 8.72 9.68
C ASP A 133 0.23 9.64 10.14
N VAL A 134 -0.77 9.03 10.76
CA VAL A 134 -1.86 9.73 11.43
C VAL A 134 -1.89 9.23 12.86
N ILE A 135 -1.66 10.13 13.80
CA ILE A 135 -1.68 9.82 15.22
C ILE A 135 -3.07 10.17 15.75
N GLU A 136 -3.79 9.17 16.21
CA GLU A 136 -5.02 9.36 16.99
C GLU A 136 -4.67 9.33 18.47
N ARG A 137 -4.90 10.45 19.14
CA ARG A 137 -4.58 10.63 20.55
C ARG A 137 -5.84 10.53 21.39
N TYR A 138 -5.87 9.57 22.30
CA TYR A 138 -6.90 9.39 23.31
C TYR A 138 -6.42 9.99 24.62
N VAL A 139 -7.24 10.84 25.22
CA VAL A 139 -6.97 11.48 26.51
C VAL A 139 -8.12 11.15 27.43
N GLU A 140 -7.82 10.49 28.54
CA GLU A 140 -8.79 10.08 29.55
C GLU A 140 -8.41 10.71 30.88
N LEU A 141 -9.37 11.24 31.63
CA LEU A 141 -9.12 11.68 33.01
C LEU A 141 -8.81 10.45 33.89
N THR A 142 -7.83 10.60 34.78
CA THR A 142 -7.63 9.64 35.87
C THR A 142 -8.65 9.87 36.98
N ASP A 143 -8.68 9.00 37.98
CA ASP A 143 -9.51 9.20 39.17
C ASP A 143 -9.15 10.51 39.89
N GLU A 144 -7.86 10.86 39.95
CA GLU A 144 -7.37 12.14 40.46
C GLU A 144 -7.79 13.31 39.57
N GLY A 145 -7.73 13.13 38.25
CA GLY A 145 -8.19 14.10 37.26
C GLY A 145 -9.68 14.42 37.40
N LEU A 146 -10.51 13.38 37.55
CA LEU A 146 -11.95 13.51 37.75
C LEU A 146 -12.28 14.23 39.06
N LYS A 147 -11.60 13.87 40.16
CA LYS A 147 -11.77 14.54 41.46
C LYS A 147 -11.40 16.03 41.39
N LEU A 148 -10.34 16.39 40.68
CA LEU A 148 -9.98 17.79 40.52
C LEU A 148 -11.00 18.51 39.64
N ALA A 149 -11.42 17.90 38.53
CA ALA A 149 -12.38 18.48 37.59
C ALA A 149 -13.74 18.75 38.26
N SER A 150 -14.18 17.90 39.18
CA SER A 150 -15.44 18.11 39.93
C SER A 150 -15.39 19.24 40.95
N THR A 151 -14.20 19.80 41.24
CA THR A 151 -14.02 20.95 42.13
C THR A 151 -13.82 22.27 41.38
N LEU A 152 -13.74 22.24 40.06
CA LEU A 152 -13.62 23.44 39.24
C LEU A 152 -15.01 24.12 39.13
N PRO A 153 -15.04 25.46 39.20
CA PRO A 153 -16.28 26.24 39.08
C PRO A 153 -16.90 26.19 37.68
#